data_AF-A0A960R5P3-F1
#
_entry.id   AF-A0A960R5P3-F1
#
_cell.length_a   1.000
_cell.length_b   1.000
_cell.length_c   1.000
_cell.angle_alpha   90.00
_cell.angle_beta   90.00
_cell.angle_gamma   90.00
#
_symmetry.space_group_name_H-M   'P 1'
#
loop_
_entity.id
_entity.type
_entity.pdbx_description
1 polymer ?
#
loop_
_entity_poly.entity_id
_entity_poly.type
_entity_poly.pdbx_seq_one_letter_code
_entity_poly.pdbx_strand_id
1 'polypeptide(L)'
;LCVWNEKLRAFKPHRVLWTKSASSPKQPPMPDGHPVFWKDADGKEWAVFGNPLPFLRCPATYKAWETPETWEVLDPQKTLPSANGGEPVKPHSGSIAWNPWRKRWVTVFMQNGGEPSPFGELWYAEANAPTGPWGTAVKVLSHDNYTFYNPRLHPEFTPDESPMLIFEGTYTATFAKHPPATPRYDYNQMLYRLDLDDPALAPARGE
;
A
#
# COMPACT_ATOMS: atom_id res chain seq x y z
N LEU A 1 5.48 -18.19 8.14
CA LEU A 1 4.35 -18.54 7.23
C LEU A 1 3.30 -19.33 7.99
N CYS A 2 2.04 -18.99 7.78
CA CYS A 2 0.88 -19.72 8.29
C CYS A 2 -0.05 -20.05 7.12
N VAL A 3 -0.74 -21.18 7.20
CA VAL A 3 -1.66 -21.65 6.15
C VAL A 3 -3.03 -21.92 6.74
N TRP A 4 -4.09 -21.57 6.02
CA TRP A 4 -5.45 -21.86 6.44
C TRP A 4 -5.70 -23.37 6.36
N ASN A 5 -6.21 -23.96 7.44
CA ASN A 5 -6.66 -25.33 7.47
C ASN A 5 -8.18 -25.38 7.46
N GLU A 6 -8.78 -25.80 6.35
CA GLU A 6 -10.24 -25.83 6.18
C GLU A 6 -10.95 -26.69 7.23
N LYS A 7 -10.43 -27.89 7.50
CA LYS A 7 -11.06 -28.84 8.43
C LYS A 7 -11.10 -28.30 9.86
N LEU A 8 -10.04 -27.62 10.28
CA LEU A 8 -9.91 -27.07 11.64
C LEU A 8 -10.41 -25.64 11.73
N ARG A 9 -10.74 -25.00 10.60
CA ARG A 9 -11.10 -23.57 10.49
C ARG A 9 -10.11 -22.67 11.23
N ALA A 10 -8.83 -22.93 11.05
CA ALA A 10 -7.76 -22.24 11.76
C ALA A 10 -6.50 -22.08 10.90
N PHE A 11 -5.80 -20.96 11.06
CA PHE A 11 -4.44 -20.83 10.55
C PHE A 11 -3.48 -21.71 11.35
N LYS A 12 -2.67 -22.50 10.66
CA LYS A 12 -1.63 -23.37 11.25
C LYS A 12 -0.24 -22.87 10.89
N PRO A 13 0.74 -22.96 11.82
CA PRO A 13 2.13 -22.74 11.47
C PRO A 13 2.53 -23.64 10.32
N HIS A 14 3.15 -23.06 9.29
CA HIS A 14 3.60 -23.78 8.10
C HIS A 14 5.12 -23.83 8.01
N ARG A 15 5.75 -22.65 8.09
CA ARG A 15 7.20 -22.52 7.97
C ARG A 15 7.71 -21.36 8.81
N VAL A 16 8.76 -21.61 9.58
CA VAL A 16 9.55 -20.55 10.23
C VAL A 16 10.60 -20.09 9.23
N LEU A 17 10.54 -18.81 8.84
CA LEU A 17 11.45 -18.22 7.85
C LEU A 17 12.71 -17.66 8.49
N TRP A 18 12.61 -17.24 9.75
CA TRP A 18 13.69 -16.60 10.47
C TRP A 18 13.41 -16.67 11.97
N THR A 19 14.47 -16.89 12.73
CA THR A 19 14.48 -16.77 14.20
C THR A 19 15.60 -15.81 14.56
N LYS A 20 15.28 -14.74 15.27
CA LYS A 20 16.28 -13.76 15.72
C LYS A 20 17.33 -14.43 16.60
N SER A 21 18.59 -14.23 16.28
CA SER A 21 19.73 -14.70 17.08
C SER A 21 20.90 -13.70 16.99
N ALA A 22 21.95 -13.91 17.77
CA ALA A 22 23.17 -13.10 17.65
C ALA A 22 23.82 -13.23 16.25
N SER A 23 23.75 -14.42 15.64
CA SER A 23 24.28 -14.69 14.29
C SER A 23 23.32 -14.30 13.17
N SER A 24 22.03 -14.13 13.46
CA SER A 24 21.00 -13.67 12.52
C SER A 24 20.12 -12.59 13.18
N PRO A 25 20.67 -11.40 13.44
CA PRO A 25 19.99 -10.37 14.23
C PRO A 25 18.93 -9.60 13.45
N LYS A 26 18.98 -9.65 12.11
CA LYS A 26 18.07 -8.96 11.20
C LYS A 26 17.24 -9.97 10.41
N GLN A 27 15.95 -9.65 10.26
CA GLN A 27 15.03 -10.42 9.45
C GLN A 27 15.44 -10.34 7.97
N PRO A 28 15.50 -11.47 7.23
CA PRO A 28 15.71 -11.45 5.79
C PRO A 28 14.46 -10.91 5.08
N PRO A 29 14.58 -10.45 3.82
CA PRO A 29 13.43 -10.11 3.00
C PRO A 29 12.40 -11.26 2.99
N MET A 30 11.14 -10.92 3.24
CA MET A 30 10.03 -11.89 3.21
C MET A 30 8.71 -11.19 2.88
N PRO A 31 7.69 -11.93 2.42
CA PRO A 31 6.38 -11.36 2.12
C PRO A 31 5.83 -10.56 3.31
N ASP A 32 5.52 -9.28 3.07
CA ASP A 32 4.90 -8.37 4.03
C ASP A 32 4.05 -7.32 3.29
N GLY A 33 3.10 -6.72 4.00
CA GLY A 33 2.12 -5.79 3.43
C GLY A 33 0.95 -6.46 2.70
N HIS A 34 0.33 -5.71 1.78
CA HIS A 34 -0.87 -6.16 1.05
C HIS A 34 -0.48 -6.68 -0.33
N PRO A 35 -0.57 -8.00 -0.59
CA PRO A 35 -0.15 -8.54 -1.87
C PRO A 35 -1.11 -8.17 -3.00
N VAL A 36 -0.56 -7.98 -4.19
CA VAL A 36 -1.32 -7.89 -5.44
C VAL A 36 -0.84 -8.96 -6.42
N PHE A 37 -1.73 -9.37 -7.31
CA PHE A 37 -1.39 -10.25 -8.42
C PHE A 37 -1.22 -9.42 -9.69
N TRP A 38 -0.18 -9.75 -10.45
CA TRP A 38 0.13 -9.07 -11.71
C TRP A 38 0.60 -10.09 -12.73
N LYS A 39 0.12 -9.95 -13.97
CA LYS A 39 0.60 -10.70 -15.12
C LYS A 39 1.51 -9.81 -15.94
N ASP A 40 2.76 -10.22 -16.13
CA ASP A 40 3.72 -9.46 -16.93
C ASP A 40 3.45 -9.60 -18.44
N ALA A 41 4.25 -8.91 -19.26
CA ALA A 41 4.11 -8.90 -20.71
C ALA A 41 4.30 -10.29 -21.35
N ASP A 42 5.08 -11.17 -20.70
CA ASP A 42 5.32 -12.55 -21.14
C ASP A 42 4.22 -13.51 -20.66
N GLY A 43 3.24 -13.00 -19.90
CA GLY A 43 2.12 -13.75 -19.38
C GLY A 43 2.42 -14.53 -18.10
N LYS A 44 3.56 -14.27 -17.45
CA LYS A 44 3.87 -14.87 -16.15
C LYS A 44 3.14 -14.13 -15.05
N GLU A 45 2.48 -14.90 -14.18
CA GLU A 45 1.78 -14.36 -13.02
C GLU A 45 2.70 -14.26 -11.81
N TRP A 46 2.61 -13.13 -11.13
CA TRP A 46 3.42 -12.76 -9.97
C TRP A 46 2.54 -12.42 -8.79
N ALA A 47 2.92 -12.90 -7.62
CA ALA A 47 2.50 -12.32 -6.35
C ALA A 47 3.52 -11.23 -5.97
N VAL A 48 3.04 -10.01 -5.76
CA VAL A 48 3.87 -8.83 -5.53
C VAL A 48 3.54 -8.27 -4.15
N PHE A 49 4.54 -8.04 -3.31
CA PHE A 49 4.41 -7.66 -1.90
C PHE A 49 5.04 -6.29 -1.66
N GLY A 50 4.33 -5.43 -0.92
CA GLY A 50 4.71 -4.03 -0.71
C GLY A 50 3.90 -3.34 0.38
N ASN A 51 4.49 -2.29 0.96
CA ASN A 51 3.83 -1.40 1.90
C ASN A 51 4.45 0.02 1.85
N PRO A 52 3.99 0.92 0.96
CA PRO A 52 3.09 0.66 -0.16
C PRO A 52 3.81 0.07 -1.38
N LEU A 53 5.01 0.56 -1.69
CA LEU A 53 5.69 0.22 -2.94
C LEU A 53 6.27 -1.19 -2.86
N PRO A 54 6.16 -1.99 -3.94
CA PRO A 54 6.68 -3.35 -3.92
C PRO A 54 8.17 -3.46 -3.65
N PHE A 55 8.54 -4.30 -2.68
CA PHE A 55 9.93 -4.63 -2.32
C PHE A 55 10.25 -6.12 -2.49
N LEU A 56 9.24 -6.96 -2.79
CA LEU A 56 9.41 -8.39 -3.01
C LEU A 56 8.37 -8.89 -4.02
N ARG A 57 8.73 -9.88 -4.82
CA ARG A 57 7.78 -10.66 -5.62
C ARG A 57 8.18 -12.13 -5.70
N CYS A 58 7.26 -12.99 -6.10
CA CYS A 58 7.56 -14.36 -6.51
C CYS A 58 6.52 -14.82 -7.55
N PRO A 59 6.77 -15.91 -8.30
CA PRO A 59 5.73 -16.52 -9.13
C PRO A 59 4.45 -16.75 -8.32
N ALA A 60 3.28 -16.47 -8.89
CA ALA A 60 1.98 -16.56 -8.23
C ALA A 60 1.51 -18.01 -7.98
N THR A 61 2.34 -18.80 -7.31
CA THR A 61 2.04 -20.19 -6.95
C THR A 61 2.28 -20.38 -5.47
N TYR A 62 1.48 -21.26 -4.86
CA TYR A 62 1.68 -21.65 -3.47
C TYR A 62 3.11 -22.14 -3.21
N LYS A 63 3.67 -22.92 -4.16
CA LYS A 63 5.02 -23.49 -4.03
C LYS A 63 6.11 -22.42 -4.02
N ALA A 64 6.00 -21.40 -4.86
CA ALA A 64 6.96 -20.30 -4.87
C ALA A 64 6.80 -19.44 -3.61
N TRP A 65 5.56 -19.10 -3.22
CA TRP A 65 5.32 -18.34 -1.99
C TRP A 65 5.93 -19.02 -0.75
N GLU A 66 5.87 -20.34 -0.61
CA GLU A 66 6.46 -21.03 0.54
C GLU A 66 7.98 -21.26 0.45
N THR A 67 8.61 -21.01 -0.70
CA THR A 67 10.03 -21.30 -1.00
C THR A 67 10.83 -19.99 -1.11
N PRO A 68 11.56 -19.58 -0.06
CA PRO A 68 12.30 -18.31 -0.04
C PRO A 68 13.25 -18.11 -1.21
N GLU A 69 13.81 -19.18 -1.75
CA GLU A 69 14.75 -19.17 -2.87
C GLU A 69 14.10 -18.72 -4.19
N THR A 70 12.77 -18.71 -4.27
CA THR A 70 12.02 -18.22 -5.43
C THR A 70 11.60 -16.76 -5.31
N TRP A 71 11.92 -16.11 -4.19
CA TRP A 71 11.56 -14.71 -3.96
C TRP A 71 12.60 -13.80 -4.58
N GLU A 72 12.11 -12.77 -5.26
CA GLU A 72 12.91 -11.74 -5.89
C GLU A 72 12.74 -10.44 -5.09
N VAL A 73 13.84 -9.93 -4.56
CA VAL A 73 13.88 -8.63 -3.88
C VAL A 73 13.85 -7.53 -4.93
N LEU A 74 13.02 -6.52 -4.69
CA LEU A 74 12.88 -5.35 -5.53
C LEU A 74 13.44 -4.13 -4.78
N ASP A 75 13.94 -3.15 -5.54
CA ASP A 75 14.39 -1.87 -4.99
C ASP A 75 13.37 -0.78 -5.35
N PRO A 76 12.38 -0.49 -4.48
CA PRO A 76 11.40 0.57 -4.75
C PRO A 76 12.01 1.95 -4.55
N GLN A 77 11.42 2.93 -5.24
CA GLN A 77 11.69 4.36 -5.03
C GLN A 77 11.60 4.72 -3.55
N LYS A 78 12.63 5.43 -3.04
CA LYS A 78 12.65 5.91 -1.66
C LYS A 78 11.80 7.15 -1.45
N THR A 79 11.61 7.92 -2.51
CA THR A 79 10.78 9.13 -2.55
C THR A 79 10.07 9.24 -3.90
N LEU A 80 8.94 9.94 -3.92
CA LEU A 80 8.20 10.30 -5.13
C LEU A 80 8.20 11.83 -5.30
N PRO A 81 8.29 12.36 -6.53
CA PRO A 81 8.15 13.80 -6.77
C PRO A 81 6.81 14.32 -6.22
N SER A 82 6.79 15.52 -5.64
CA SER A 82 5.57 16.14 -5.12
C SER A 82 4.96 17.09 -6.15
N ALA A 83 3.65 16.98 -6.38
CA ALA A 83 2.93 17.92 -7.25
C ALA A 83 2.91 19.37 -6.71
N ASN A 84 3.12 19.54 -5.40
CA ASN A 84 3.06 20.86 -4.74
C ASN A 84 4.38 21.66 -4.88
N GLY A 85 5.32 21.21 -5.71
CA GLY A 85 6.59 21.92 -5.97
C GLY A 85 7.57 21.95 -4.80
N GLY A 86 7.31 21.16 -3.74
CA GLY A 86 8.19 21.00 -2.58
C GLY A 86 9.09 19.78 -2.67
N GLU A 87 9.71 19.43 -1.53
CA GLU A 87 10.55 18.24 -1.41
C GLU A 87 9.82 16.95 -1.82
N PRO A 88 10.53 15.96 -2.39
CA PRO A 88 9.98 14.65 -2.68
C PRO A 88 9.37 14.00 -1.43
N VAL A 89 8.21 13.37 -1.60
CA VAL A 89 7.48 12.73 -0.52
C VAL A 89 8.07 11.35 -0.28
N LYS A 90 8.43 11.05 0.98
CA LYS A 90 8.86 9.72 1.39
C LYS A 90 7.65 8.85 1.76
N PRO A 91 7.38 7.75 1.04
CA PRO A 91 6.30 6.84 1.40
C PRO A 91 6.55 6.18 2.77
N HIS A 92 5.48 6.01 3.55
CA HIS A 92 5.44 5.18 4.75
C HIS A 92 4.68 3.89 4.46
N SER A 93 3.41 3.77 4.85
CA SER A 93 2.56 2.61 4.61
C SER A 93 1.46 2.94 3.62
N GLY A 94 0.95 1.91 2.94
CA GLY A 94 -0.22 2.04 2.08
C GLY A 94 -0.44 0.84 1.18
N SER A 95 -1.11 1.07 0.05
CA SER A 95 -1.59 0.00 -0.81
C SER A 95 -1.55 0.41 -2.28
N ILE A 96 -1.29 -0.58 -3.14
CA ILE A 96 -1.35 -0.44 -4.59
C ILE A 96 -2.47 -1.30 -5.17
N ALA A 97 -2.98 -0.93 -6.34
CA ALA A 97 -3.93 -1.73 -7.11
C ALA A 97 -3.83 -1.40 -8.60
N TRP A 98 -4.23 -2.33 -9.46
CA TRP A 98 -4.58 -1.98 -10.83
C TRP A 98 -5.92 -1.25 -10.84
N ASN A 99 -5.99 -0.09 -11.50
CA ASN A 99 -7.24 0.62 -11.73
C ASN A 99 -7.66 0.48 -13.21
N PRO A 100 -8.77 -0.23 -13.49
CA PRO A 100 -9.20 -0.51 -14.86
C PRO A 100 -9.64 0.74 -15.64
N TRP A 101 -10.24 1.72 -14.98
CA TRP A 101 -10.66 2.99 -15.60
C TRP A 101 -9.46 3.84 -16.03
N ARG A 102 -8.46 4.05 -15.15
CA ARG A 102 -7.21 4.75 -15.48
C ARG A 102 -6.30 3.94 -16.38
N LYS A 103 -6.42 2.61 -16.40
CA LYS A 103 -5.47 1.69 -17.04
C LYS A 103 -4.04 1.90 -16.54
N ARG A 104 -3.92 2.11 -15.23
CA ARG A 104 -2.65 2.32 -14.53
C ARG A 104 -2.66 1.56 -13.22
N TRP A 105 -1.48 1.26 -12.72
CA TRP A 105 -1.29 0.95 -11.31
C TRP A 105 -1.41 2.24 -10.50
N VAL A 106 -2.17 2.20 -9.43
CA VAL A 106 -2.41 3.33 -8.55
C VAL A 106 -1.95 2.98 -7.15
N THR A 107 -1.50 4.00 -6.40
CA THR A 107 -1.14 3.87 -4.99
C THR A 107 -1.82 4.95 -4.18
N VAL A 108 -2.26 4.61 -2.97
CA VAL A 108 -2.55 5.59 -1.91
C VAL A 108 -1.66 5.24 -0.73
N PHE A 109 -0.91 6.22 -0.24
CA PHE A 109 0.07 6.01 0.81
C PHE A 109 0.19 7.18 1.78
N MET A 110 0.60 6.88 2.99
CA MET A 110 0.90 7.85 4.03
C MET A 110 2.31 8.42 3.83
N GLN A 111 2.48 9.73 4.01
CA GLN A 111 3.79 10.36 4.09
C GLN A 111 4.49 9.99 5.40
N ASN A 112 5.78 9.69 5.34
CA ASN A 112 6.59 9.48 6.53
C ASN A 112 6.89 10.83 7.22
N GLY A 113 6.25 11.10 8.36
CA GLY A 113 6.48 12.31 9.17
C GLY A 113 5.98 13.59 8.51
N GLY A 114 4.77 13.55 7.93
CA GLY A 114 4.14 14.73 7.33
C GLY A 114 3.62 15.75 8.35
N GLU A 115 3.24 16.92 7.86
CA GLU A 115 2.59 17.99 8.64
C GLU A 115 1.27 18.40 7.95
N PRO A 116 0.23 18.78 8.71
CA PRO A 116 0.18 18.92 10.17
C PRO A 116 0.07 17.60 10.96
N SER A 117 -0.21 16.47 10.30
CA SER A 117 -0.34 15.17 10.95
C SER A 117 0.76 14.19 10.53
N PRO A 118 1.66 13.78 11.45
CA PRO A 118 2.72 12.81 11.17
C PRO A 118 2.22 11.48 10.57
N PHE A 119 0.96 11.14 10.82
CA PHE A 119 0.29 9.93 10.34
C PHE A 119 -1.09 10.23 9.72
N GLY A 120 -1.24 11.39 9.06
CA GLY A 120 -2.52 11.80 8.48
C GLY A 120 -2.39 12.42 7.08
N GLU A 121 -1.18 12.51 6.53
CA GLU A 121 -0.96 13.06 5.18
C GLU A 121 -0.91 11.93 4.13
N LEU A 122 -1.92 11.89 3.26
CA LEU A 122 -2.12 10.80 2.30
C LEU A 122 -1.94 11.33 0.88
N TRP A 123 -1.26 10.53 0.08
CA TRP A 123 -0.81 10.87 -1.26
C TRP A 123 -1.22 9.79 -2.26
N TYR A 124 -1.53 10.22 -3.48
CA TYR A 124 -1.89 9.39 -4.62
C TYR A 124 -0.82 9.48 -5.71
N ALA A 125 -0.45 8.37 -6.35
CA ALA A 125 0.42 8.36 -7.54
C ALA A 125 0.05 7.21 -8.50
N GLU A 126 0.48 7.32 -9.75
CA GLU A 126 0.25 6.32 -10.81
C GLU A 126 1.56 5.70 -11.33
N ALA A 127 1.47 4.49 -11.90
CA ALA A 127 2.55 3.79 -12.58
C ALA A 127 2.03 2.89 -13.71
N ASN A 128 2.91 2.53 -14.65
CA ASN A 128 2.62 1.57 -15.72
C ASN A 128 2.72 0.10 -15.28
N ALA A 129 3.52 -0.16 -14.26
CA ALA A 129 3.75 -1.48 -13.68
C ALA A 129 3.64 -1.38 -12.15
N PRO A 130 3.30 -2.46 -11.44
CA PRO A 130 3.20 -2.42 -9.98
C PRO A 130 4.55 -2.10 -9.33
N THR A 131 5.66 -2.40 -10.01
CA THR A 131 7.03 -2.13 -9.57
C THR A 131 7.51 -0.71 -9.88
N GLY A 132 6.67 0.13 -10.48
CA GLY A 132 7.05 1.48 -10.92
C GLY A 132 7.74 1.50 -12.30
N PRO A 133 8.40 2.62 -12.65
CA PRO A 133 8.53 3.82 -11.83
C PRO A 133 7.17 4.47 -11.55
N TRP A 134 6.98 4.86 -10.28
CA TRP A 134 5.84 5.62 -9.79
C TRP A 134 6.06 7.10 -10.07
N GLY A 135 5.03 7.74 -10.62
CA GLY A 135 5.07 9.14 -11.04
C GLY A 135 4.96 10.12 -9.88
N THR A 136 4.64 11.37 -10.24
CA THR A 136 4.41 12.46 -9.29
C THR A 136 3.25 12.13 -8.35
N ALA A 137 3.46 12.38 -7.06
CA ALA A 137 2.47 12.20 -6.02
C ALA A 137 1.65 13.49 -5.82
N VAL A 138 0.33 13.33 -5.72
CA VAL A 138 -0.63 14.40 -5.39
C VAL A 138 -1.20 14.13 -4.00
N LYS A 139 -1.25 15.14 -3.15
CA LYS A 139 -1.85 15.02 -1.81
C LYS A 139 -3.37 14.96 -1.93
N VAL A 140 -3.99 13.92 -1.36
CA VAL A 140 -5.43 13.65 -1.53
C VAL A 140 -6.23 13.73 -0.24
N LEU A 141 -5.57 13.59 0.92
CA LEU A 141 -6.22 13.70 2.21
C LEU A 141 -5.22 14.19 3.25
N SER A 142 -5.71 15.00 4.18
CA SER A 142 -5.01 15.42 5.39
C SER A 142 -5.99 15.38 6.56
N HIS A 143 -5.48 15.07 7.74
CA HIS A 143 -6.18 15.25 9.00
C HIS A 143 -5.40 16.28 9.83
N ASP A 144 -6.08 17.24 10.46
CA ASP A 144 -5.43 18.32 11.19
C ASP A 144 -4.76 17.82 12.49
N ASN A 145 -5.49 17.75 13.61
CA ASN A 145 -5.02 17.10 14.83
C ASN A 145 -5.69 15.73 14.99
N TYR A 146 -5.45 14.81 14.05
CA TYR A 146 -5.94 13.44 14.10
C TYR A 146 -5.08 12.48 13.26
N THR A 147 -5.18 11.18 13.51
CA THR A 147 -4.40 10.15 12.80
C THR A 147 -5.30 9.33 11.87
N PHE A 148 -4.84 9.14 10.63
CA PHE A 148 -5.43 8.24 9.64
C PHE A 148 -4.31 7.48 8.92
N TYR A 149 -4.09 6.23 9.30
CA TYR A 149 -2.91 5.47 8.87
C TYR A 149 -3.25 4.10 8.28
N ASN A 150 -2.25 3.49 7.62
CA ASN A 150 -2.36 2.20 6.91
C ASN A 150 -3.49 2.19 5.86
N PRO A 151 -3.43 3.07 4.85
CA PRO A 151 -4.47 3.11 3.84
C PRO A 151 -4.49 1.83 3.00
N ARG A 152 -5.69 1.29 2.75
CA ARG A 152 -5.91 0.16 1.82
C ARG A 152 -6.94 0.56 0.78
N LEU A 153 -6.56 0.45 -0.49
CA LEU A 153 -7.46 0.59 -1.63
C LEU A 153 -8.57 -0.47 -1.60
N HIS A 154 -9.68 -0.30 -2.31
CA HIS A 154 -10.70 -1.34 -2.49
C HIS A 154 -11.24 -1.30 -3.93
N PRO A 155 -10.43 -1.71 -4.93
CA PRO A 155 -10.88 -1.76 -6.33
C PRO A 155 -12.12 -2.64 -6.52
N GLU A 156 -12.34 -3.62 -5.64
CA GLU A 156 -13.51 -4.51 -5.65
C GLU A 156 -14.84 -3.81 -5.32
N PHE A 157 -14.82 -2.57 -4.82
CA PHE A 157 -16.02 -1.81 -4.47
C PHE A 157 -16.53 -0.90 -5.58
N THR A 158 -15.83 -0.82 -6.71
CA THR A 158 -16.25 0.02 -7.84
C THR A 158 -16.24 -0.78 -9.15
N PRO A 159 -17.20 -0.51 -10.07
CA PRO A 159 -17.17 -1.08 -11.41
C PRO A 159 -15.93 -0.66 -12.20
N ASP A 160 -15.54 -1.44 -13.20
CA ASP A 160 -14.32 -1.21 -13.99
C ASP A 160 -14.31 0.14 -14.73
N GLU A 161 -15.49 0.61 -15.14
CA GLU A 161 -15.70 1.88 -15.83
C GLU A 161 -15.83 3.10 -14.89
N SER A 162 -15.76 2.88 -13.58
CA SER A 162 -15.93 3.94 -12.59
C SER A 162 -14.62 4.72 -12.38
N PRO A 163 -14.65 6.07 -12.41
CA PRO A 163 -13.50 6.87 -11.99
C PRO A 163 -13.34 6.90 -10.47
N MET A 164 -14.25 6.28 -9.71
CA MET A 164 -14.18 6.29 -8.26
C MET A 164 -13.15 5.28 -7.77
N LEU A 165 -12.18 5.79 -6.99
CA LEU A 165 -11.29 5.00 -6.17
C LEU A 165 -11.77 5.05 -4.73
N ILE A 166 -11.84 3.90 -4.08
CA ILE A 166 -12.21 3.77 -2.67
C ILE A 166 -10.98 3.31 -1.87
N PHE A 167 -10.76 3.89 -0.70
CA PHE A 167 -9.74 3.42 0.22
C PHE A 167 -10.17 3.60 1.67
N GLU A 168 -9.82 2.65 2.52
CA GLU A 168 -9.98 2.76 3.97
C GLU A 168 -8.66 3.11 4.65
N GLY A 169 -8.73 3.41 5.94
CA GLY A 169 -7.57 3.52 6.82
C GLY A 169 -8.03 3.65 8.27
N THR A 170 -7.08 3.44 9.19
CA THR A 170 -7.35 3.45 10.63
C THR A 170 -7.40 4.88 11.14
N TYR A 171 -8.59 5.32 11.51
CA TYR A 171 -8.87 6.61 12.13
C TYR A 171 -8.81 6.49 13.65
N THR A 172 -7.86 7.19 14.29
CA THR A 172 -7.72 7.18 15.75
C THR A 172 -7.16 8.48 16.33
N ALA A 173 -7.55 8.77 17.57
CA ALA A 173 -6.99 9.83 18.38
C ALA A 173 -5.61 9.46 18.98
N THR A 174 -5.25 8.18 18.98
CA THR A 174 -4.14 7.61 19.78
C THR A 174 -2.79 8.29 19.57
N PHE A 175 -2.47 8.70 18.34
CA PHE A 175 -1.16 9.25 17.98
C PHE A 175 -1.18 10.77 17.74
N ALA A 176 -2.33 11.41 17.98
CA ALA A 176 -2.48 12.85 17.88
C ALA A 176 -2.31 13.52 19.26
N LYS A 177 -1.94 14.80 19.26
CA LYS A 177 -1.65 15.53 20.51
C LYS A 177 -2.92 16.19 21.05
N HIS A 178 -3.52 15.59 22.07
CA HIS A 178 -4.78 16.07 22.68
C HIS A 178 -5.89 16.35 21.64
N PRO A 179 -6.19 15.41 20.73
CA PRO A 179 -7.22 15.61 19.74
C PRO A 179 -8.61 15.68 20.40
N PRO A 180 -9.56 16.45 19.84
CA PRO A 180 -10.96 16.27 20.20
C PRO A 180 -11.39 14.87 19.77
N ALA A 181 -11.71 14.00 20.72
CA ALA A 181 -12.14 12.64 20.42
C ALA A 181 -13.49 12.66 19.71
N THR A 182 -13.58 12.01 18.55
CA THR A 182 -14.84 11.80 17.84
C THR A 182 -15.69 10.79 18.62
N PRO A 183 -16.86 11.17 19.17
CA PRO A 183 -17.62 10.30 20.06
C PRO A 183 -18.01 8.99 19.38
N ARG A 184 -17.71 7.85 20.01
CA ARG A 184 -17.95 6.48 19.50
C ARG A 184 -17.13 6.06 18.28
N TYR A 185 -16.23 6.92 17.79
CA TYR A 185 -15.37 6.63 16.65
C TYR A 185 -13.91 6.85 17.00
N ASP A 186 -13.29 5.83 17.59
CA ASP A 186 -11.83 5.76 17.80
C ASP A 186 -11.35 4.36 17.43
N TYR A 187 -10.16 4.28 16.85
CA TYR A 187 -9.56 3.05 16.33
C TYR A 187 -10.48 2.29 15.35
N ASN A 188 -11.15 3.05 14.48
CA ASN A 188 -12.09 2.53 13.48
C ASN A 188 -11.49 2.61 12.07
N GLN A 189 -12.02 1.81 11.14
CA GLN A 189 -11.76 1.99 9.72
C GLN A 189 -12.71 3.04 9.16
N MET A 190 -12.16 4.07 8.52
CA MET A 190 -12.92 5.11 7.82
C MET A 190 -12.68 4.98 6.32
N LEU A 191 -13.76 4.97 5.55
CA LEU A 191 -13.73 4.80 4.10
C LEU A 191 -13.79 6.18 3.42
N TYR A 192 -12.83 6.45 2.53
CA TYR A 192 -12.80 7.63 1.67
C TYR A 192 -12.98 7.26 0.21
N ARG A 193 -13.46 8.23 -0.56
CA ARG A 193 -13.63 8.15 -2.00
C ARG A 193 -12.83 9.26 -2.67
N LEU A 194 -12.07 8.90 -3.69
CA LEU A 194 -11.33 9.82 -4.56
C LEU A 194 -11.89 9.72 -5.97
N ASP A 195 -12.21 10.86 -6.58
CA ASP A 195 -12.59 10.93 -7.99
C ASP A 195 -11.33 11.04 -8.86
N LEU A 196 -11.02 10.00 -9.63
CA LEU A 196 -9.84 9.97 -10.49
C LEU A 196 -9.96 10.90 -11.71
N ASP A 197 -11.17 11.38 -12.04
CA ASP A 197 -11.37 12.35 -13.11
C ASP A 197 -11.15 13.79 -12.66
N ASP A 198 -11.02 14.04 -11.35
CA ASP A 198 -10.77 15.38 -10.81
C ASP A 198 -9.51 16.00 -11.44
N PRO A 199 -9.61 17.22 -12.03
CA PRO A 199 -8.48 17.89 -12.67
C PRO A 199 -7.31 18.17 -11.71
N ALA A 200 -7.54 18.22 -10.39
CA ALA A 200 -6.47 18.36 -9.40
C ALA A 200 -5.49 17.16 -9.40
N LEU A 201 -5.90 16.00 -9.91
CA LEU A 201 -5.06 14.83 -10.06
C LEU A 201 -4.24 14.82 -11.36
N ALA A 202 -4.40 15.82 -12.24
CA ALA A 202 -3.65 15.91 -13.49
C ALA A 202 -2.12 15.73 -13.32
N PRO A 203 -1.46 16.25 -12.27
CA PRO A 203 -0.02 16.03 -12.08
C PRO A 203 0.37 14.56 -11.84
N ALA A 204 -0.51 13.73 -11.28
CA ALA A 204 -0.25 12.31 -11.05
C ALA A 204 -0.39 11.47 -12.33
N ARG A 205 -1.06 12.00 -13.35
CA ARG A 205 -1.25 11.33 -14.65
C ARG A 205 0.08 11.35 -15.38
N GLY A 206 0.86 10.27 -15.24
CA GLY A 206 2.09 10.08 -16.02
C GLY A 206 1.78 10.00 -17.52
N GLU A 207 2.78 10.36 -18.35
CA GLU A 207 2.72 10.20 -19.81
C GLU A 207 2.35 8.76 -20.24
#